data_AF-A0A3B1C078-F1
#
_entry.id   AF-A0A3B1C078-F1
#
_cell.length_a   1.000
_cell.length_b   1.000
_cell.length_c   1.000
_cell.angle_alpha   90.00
_cell.angle_beta   90.00
_cell.angle_gamma   90.00
#
_symmetry.space_group_name_H-M   'P 1'
#
loop_
_entity.id
_entity.type
_entity.pdbx_description
1 polymer ?
#
loop_
_entity_poly.entity_id
_entity_poly.type
_entity_poly.pdbx_seq_one_letter_code
_entity_poly.pdbx_strand_id
1 'polypeptide(L)'
;MRIFLMLFVITVTACSSNTDKDLADYVDPFIGTNYFAHMFPGATLPFSMVQLSPDVYDEGWTYSSGYQYADKSIMGFSHTRFSGSGWIVLGDVLIMPTVNDAIQINPGSRENPDEGYRSRFDHAEEFASPGYYSVQLKDYNIKAELTVTKRVGFHKYTFPNADNAHILIDLGHSLGPLAEKKSHIKIVN
;
A
#
# COMPACT_ATOMS: atom_id res chain seq x y z
N MET A 1 -31.96 52.01 36.70
CA MET A 1 -30.52 51.80 36.41
C MET A 1 -30.32 50.35 35.97
N ARG A 2 -30.77 50.03 34.75
CA ARG A 2 -30.98 48.67 34.22
C ARG A 2 -30.25 48.45 32.88
N ILE A 3 -29.21 49.24 32.61
CA ILE A 3 -28.57 49.36 31.29
C ILE A 3 -27.06 49.06 31.31
N PHE A 4 -26.50 48.64 32.45
CA PHE A 4 -25.06 48.34 32.56
C PHE A 4 -24.70 46.85 32.62
N LEU A 5 -25.68 45.95 32.47
CA LEU A 5 -25.48 44.50 32.57
C LEU A 5 -25.83 43.79 31.26
N MET A 6 -25.49 44.40 30.12
CA MET A 6 -25.75 43.82 28.78
C MET A 6 -24.62 44.16 27.80
N LEU A 7 -23.38 44.23 28.30
CA LEU A 7 -22.19 44.48 27.49
C LEU A 7 -20.97 43.65 27.95
N PHE A 8 -21.22 42.50 28.58
CA PHE A 8 -20.17 41.55 28.99
C PHE A 8 -20.38 40.13 28.43
N VAL A 9 -21.23 39.99 27.39
CA VAL A 9 -21.63 38.66 26.86
C VAL A 9 -21.25 38.48 25.38
N ILE A 10 -20.51 39.41 24.75
CA ILE A 10 -20.24 39.33 23.29
C ILE A 10 -18.76 39.64 22.96
N THR A 11 -17.81 38.92 23.57
CA THR A 11 -16.41 38.87 23.08
C THR A 11 -15.72 37.54 23.40
N VAL A 12 -16.38 36.41 23.14
CA VAL A 12 -15.68 35.11 22.97
C VAL A 12 -16.26 34.39 21.76
N THR A 13 -16.37 35.11 20.63
CA THR A 13 -16.65 34.49 19.33
C THR A 13 -15.39 34.56 18.49
N ALA A 14 -15.01 33.39 17.99
CA ALA A 14 -13.99 33.14 16.96
C ALA A 14 -12.51 33.19 17.38
N CYS A 15 -12.08 32.18 18.15
CA CYS A 15 -10.88 31.47 17.70
C CYS A 15 -11.27 30.67 16.45
N SER A 16 -11.31 31.32 15.30
CA SER A 16 -11.29 30.60 14.02
C SER A 16 -9.89 30.03 13.89
N SER A 17 -9.72 28.74 14.16
CA SER A 17 -8.57 28.01 13.65
C SER A 17 -8.68 28.06 12.12
N ASN A 18 -7.95 28.97 11.48
CA ASN A 18 -7.61 28.80 10.07
C ASN A 18 -6.80 27.51 10.00
N THR A 19 -7.47 26.39 9.74
CA THR A 19 -6.80 25.18 9.29
C THR A 19 -6.41 25.44 7.86
N ASP A 20 -5.30 26.16 7.67
CA ASP A 20 -4.62 26.17 6.38
C ASP A 20 -4.40 24.72 5.97
N LYS A 21 -4.90 24.36 4.78
CA LYS A 21 -4.83 23.00 4.26
C LYS A 21 -3.36 22.58 4.15
N ASP A 22 -3.01 21.39 4.63
CA ASP A 22 -1.63 20.91 4.49
C ASP A 22 -1.30 20.76 3.00
N LEU A 23 -0.08 21.12 2.60
CA LEU A 23 0.36 20.94 1.22
C LEU A 23 0.32 19.45 0.81
N ALA A 24 0.50 18.54 1.76
CA ALA A 24 0.38 17.10 1.54
C ALA A 24 -1.04 16.68 1.09
N ASP A 25 -2.08 17.41 1.51
CA ASP A 25 -3.49 17.10 1.16
C ASP A 25 -3.86 17.43 -0.30
N TYR A 26 -2.91 17.97 -1.08
CA TYR A 26 -3.07 18.18 -2.52
C TYR A 26 -2.47 17.04 -3.36
N VAL A 27 -1.72 16.13 -2.74
CA VAL A 27 -1.08 15.02 -3.44
C VAL A 27 -2.07 13.87 -3.60
N ASP A 28 -2.25 13.43 -4.84
CA ASP A 28 -2.97 12.20 -5.17
C ASP A 28 -1.98 11.16 -5.71
N PRO A 29 -1.60 10.14 -4.91
CA PRO A 29 -0.65 9.10 -5.32
C PRO A 29 -1.17 8.17 -6.44
N PHE A 30 -2.46 8.20 -6.77
CA PHE A 30 -3.01 7.39 -7.85
C PHE A 30 -2.80 8.02 -9.24
N ILE A 31 -2.48 9.31 -9.32
CA ILE A 31 -2.19 9.95 -10.60
C ILE A 31 -0.95 9.29 -11.25
N GLY A 32 -1.14 8.79 -12.47
CA GLY A 32 -0.09 8.10 -13.23
C GLY A 32 0.10 6.62 -12.89
N THR A 33 -0.76 6.04 -12.05
CA THR A 33 -0.77 4.60 -11.74
C THR A 33 -1.57 3.77 -12.76
N ASN A 34 -2.25 4.43 -13.70
CA ASN A 34 -2.92 3.78 -14.82
C ASN A 34 -2.14 4.02 -16.11
N TYR A 35 -2.11 3.03 -17.00
CA TYR A 35 -1.38 3.06 -18.27
C TYR A 35 0.14 3.28 -18.09
N PHE A 36 0.74 4.19 -18.88
CA PHE A 36 2.17 4.15 -19.21
C PHE A 36 3.05 5.14 -18.47
N ALA A 37 2.51 5.81 -17.44
CA ALA A 37 3.32 6.68 -16.58
C ALA A 37 4.14 5.88 -15.55
N HIS A 38 3.71 4.65 -15.23
CA HIS A 38 4.41 3.73 -14.33
C HIS A 38 4.73 4.34 -12.95
N MET A 39 3.75 5.04 -12.37
CA MET A 39 3.78 5.44 -10.96
C MET A 39 3.28 4.29 -10.08
N PHE A 40 3.38 4.45 -8.76
CA PHE A 40 2.86 3.51 -7.77
C PHE A 40 2.20 4.28 -6.62
N PRO A 41 1.12 3.76 -6.01
CA PRO A 41 0.37 4.45 -4.95
C PRO A 41 0.94 4.22 -3.54
N GLY A 42 1.98 3.38 -3.41
CA GLY A 42 2.53 2.97 -2.12
C GLY A 42 3.15 4.09 -1.28
N ALA A 43 3.36 3.78 0.00
CA ALA A 43 3.98 4.67 0.96
C ALA A 43 5.45 4.93 0.63
N THR A 44 5.80 6.20 0.47
CA THR A 44 7.17 6.66 0.23
C THR A 44 7.40 8.02 0.88
N LEU A 45 8.64 8.30 1.29
CA LEU A 45 9.06 9.65 1.70
C LEU A 45 9.91 10.27 0.56
N PRO A 46 10.08 11.60 0.53
CA PRO A 46 11.00 12.22 -0.41
C PRO A 46 12.39 11.56 -0.36
N PHE A 47 12.79 10.97 -1.49
CA PHE A 47 14.07 10.29 -1.68
C PHE A 47 14.33 9.09 -0.73
N SER A 48 13.28 8.39 -0.28
CA SER A 48 13.46 7.17 0.52
C SER A 48 14.00 6.01 -0.30
N MET A 49 14.72 5.13 0.39
CA MET A 49 15.23 3.86 -0.13
C MET A 49 14.12 2.80 -0.20
N VAL A 50 13.17 2.85 0.74
CA VAL A 50 12.00 1.98 0.77
C VAL A 50 10.83 2.72 0.13
N GLN A 51 10.17 2.06 -0.82
CA GLN A 51 8.92 2.48 -1.44
C GLN A 51 7.93 1.33 -1.33
N LEU A 52 7.17 1.31 -0.23
CA LEU A 52 6.36 0.17 0.17
C LEU A 52 4.99 0.23 -0.50
N SER A 53 4.74 -0.65 -1.46
CA SER A 53 3.62 -0.53 -2.40
C SER A 53 2.96 -1.88 -2.71
N PRO A 54 1.69 -1.91 -3.15
CA PRO A 54 1.06 -3.11 -3.71
C PRO A 54 1.69 -3.56 -5.04
N ASP A 55 1.79 -4.88 -5.23
CA ASP A 55 2.05 -5.53 -6.51
C ASP A 55 0.81 -6.22 -7.05
N VAL A 56 0.39 -5.88 -8.27
CA VAL A 56 -0.73 -6.54 -8.98
C VAL A 56 -0.23 -7.49 -10.06
N TYR A 57 0.95 -7.24 -10.62
CA TYR A 57 1.61 -8.12 -11.59
C TYR A 57 3.09 -7.78 -11.69
N ASP A 58 3.88 -8.76 -12.10
CA ASP A 58 5.34 -8.77 -12.07
C ASP A 58 5.98 -8.92 -13.46
N GLU A 59 5.17 -9.03 -14.53
CA GLU A 59 5.66 -9.20 -15.89
C GLU A 59 5.14 -8.13 -16.87
N GLY A 60 5.98 -7.75 -17.83
CA GLY A 60 5.62 -6.90 -18.94
C GLY A 60 5.77 -5.40 -18.68
N TRP A 61 6.02 -4.65 -19.77
CA TRP A 61 6.35 -3.23 -19.72
C TRP A 61 5.33 -2.36 -18.99
N THR A 62 4.05 -2.64 -19.18
CA THR A 62 2.94 -1.95 -18.49
C THR A 62 3.07 -2.01 -16.97
N TYR A 63 3.67 -3.07 -16.42
CA TYR A 63 3.78 -3.29 -14.97
C TYR A 63 5.16 -2.91 -14.43
N SER A 64 5.86 -1.97 -15.09
CA SER A 64 7.21 -1.55 -14.68
C SER A 64 7.29 -1.08 -13.24
N SER A 65 6.20 -0.51 -12.70
CA SER A 65 6.11 -0.10 -11.30
C SER A 65 5.44 -1.12 -10.40
N GLY A 66 5.02 -2.29 -10.91
CA GLY A 66 4.32 -3.36 -10.19
C GLY A 66 2.83 -3.12 -9.93
N TYR A 67 2.31 -1.93 -10.23
CA TYR A 67 0.91 -1.57 -10.01
C TYR A 67 0.27 -1.00 -11.27
N GLN A 68 -0.98 -1.38 -11.52
CA GLN A 68 -1.85 -0.79 -12.53
C GLN A 68 -3.23 -0.56 -11.93
N TYR A 69 -3.73 0.67 -12.00
CA TYR A 69 -5.04 1.02 -11.44
C TYR A 69 -6.20 0.21 -12.05
N ALA A 70 -6.06 -0.32 -13.27
CA ALA A 70 -7.11 -1.14 -13.87
C ALA A 70 -7.22 -2.57 -13.30
N ASP A 71 -6.22 -3.02 -12.53
CA ASP A 71 -6.19 -4.35 -11.96
C ASP A 71 -7.11 -4.52 -10.76
N LYS A 72 -7.48 -5.78 -10.50
CA LYS A 72 -8.49 -6.14 -9.50
C LYS A 72 -8.00 -7.12 -8.45
N SER A 73 -6.73 -7.54 -8.51
CA SER A 73 -6.12 -8.44 -7.53
C SER A 73 -4.68 -8.02 -7.21
N ILE A 74 -4.28 -8.24 -5.97
CA ILE A 74 -2.96 -7.94 -5.42
C ILE A 74 -2.26 -9.26 -5.10
N MET A 75 -0.99 -9.37 -5.50
CA MET A 75 -0.06 -10.44 -5.10
C MET A 75 0.45 -10.21 -3.68
N GLY A 76 0.79 -8.97 -3.35
CA GLY A 76 1.28 -8.61 -2.02
C GLY A 76 1.89 -7.22 -2.01
N PHE A 77 2.76 -6.97 -1.04
CA PHE A 77 3.39 -5.66 -0.84
C PHE A 77 4.91 -5.80 -0.78
N SER A 78 5.59 -5.18 -1.73
CA SER A 78 7.06 -5.20 -1.85
C SER A 78 7.69 -3.85 -1.52
N HIS A 79 8.99 -3.87 -1.19
CA HIS A 79 9.67 -2.77 -0.49
C HIS A 79 10.41 -1.79 -1.41
N THR A 80 10.64 -2.14 -2.67
CA THR A 80 11.48 -1.37 -3.60
C THR A 80 10.74 -1.13 -4.91
N ARG A 81 10.86 0.10 -5.45
CA ARG A 81 10.18 0.52 -6.69
C ARG A 81 11.02 1.48 -7.51
N PHE A 82 10.78 1.47 -8.82
CA PHE A 82 11.32 2.47 -9.74
C PHE A 82 10.18 3.32 -10.31
N SER A 83 10.05 4.55 -9.83
CA SER A 83 8.97 5.47 -10.26
C SER A 83 9.22 5.98 -11.67
N GLY A 84 8.30 5.73 -12.61
CA GLY A 84 8.33 6.30 -13.96
C GLY A 84 9.31 5.64 -14.92
N SER A 85 9.84 4.49 -14.54
CA SER A 85 10.75 3.71 -15.38
C SER A 85 9.98 2.98 -16.48
N GLY A 86 10.54 2.90 -17.68
CA GLY A 86 10.08 1.98 -18.74
C GLY A 86 10.71 0.59 -18.65
N TRP A 87 11.40 0.30 -17.55
CA TRP A 87 12.07 -0.97 -17.29
C TRP A 87 11.55 -1.57 -15.99
N ILE A 88 11.21 -2.85 -16.02
CA ILE A 88 10.62 -3.60 -14.92
C ILE A 88 11.72 -4.29 -14.10
N VAL A 89 11.98 -3.75 -12.90
CA VAL A 89 13.00 -4.18 -11.92
C VAL A 89 12.54 -3.82 -10.51
N LEU A 90 13.21 -4.37 -9.49
CA LEU A 90 12.93 -4.19 -8.05
C LEU A 90 11.72 -5.00 -7.61
N GLY A 91 10.87 -4.48 -6.72
CA GLY A 91 9.80 -5.27 -6.11
C GLY A 91 10.32 -6.31 -5.13
N ASP A 92 11.45 -6.05 -4.47
CA ASP A 92 12.09 -7.01 -3.60
C ASP A 92 11.30 -7.17 -2.28
N VAL A 93 11.37 -8.38 -1.72
CA VAL A 93 10.76 -8.75 -0.42
C VAL A 93 9.26 -8.48 -0.42
N LEU A 94 8.48 -9.40 -1.00
CA LEU A 94 7.04 -9.31 -1.00
C LEU A 94 6.46 -9.93 0.28
N ILE A 95 5.56 -9.19 0.92
CA ILE A 95 4.82 -9.64 2.09
C ILE A 95 3.34 -9.71 1.73
N MET A 96 2.70 -10.83 2.02
CA MET A 96 1.26 -11.01 1.80
C MET A 96 0.60 -11.62 3.04
N PRO A 97 -0.34 -10.93 3.70
CA PRO A 97 -1.12 -11.52 4.78
C PRO A 97 -2.26 -12.36 4.19
N THR A 98 -2.51 -13.56 4.74
CA THR A 98 -3.57 -14.45 4.26
C THR A 98 -4.33 -15.10 5.41
N VAL A 99 -5.55 -15.54 5.11
CA VAL A 99 -6.37 -16.41 5.97
C VAL A 99 -6.86 -17.56 5.10
N ASN A 100 -6.34 -18.77 5.31
CA ASN A 100 -6.63 -19.92 4.47
C ASN A 100 -6.28 -21.24 5.18
N ASP A 101 -7.11 -22.27 5.00
CA ASP A 101 -6.89 -23.58 5.60
C ASP A 101 -5.67 -24.30 4.98
N ALA A 102 -5.47 -24.11 3.67
CA ALA A 102 -4.33 -24.64 2.94
C ALA A 102 -3.41 -23.50 2.51
N ILE A 103 -2.17 -23.54 2.98
CA ILE A 103 -1.14 -22.55 2.63
C ILE A 103 -0.90 -22.58 1.12
N GLN A 104 -1.14 -21.44 0.47
CA GLN A 104 -0.82 -21.19 -0.93
C GLN A 104 0.51 -20.44 -1.02
N ILE A 105 1.43 -20.94 -1.84
CA ILE A 105 2.78 -20.34 -2.01
C ILE A 105 2.99 -19.78 -3.43
N ASN A 106 2.01 -19.93 -4.31
CA ASN A 106 2.01 -19.31 -5.63
C ASN A 106 0.91 -18.24 -5.67
N PRO A 107 1.12 -17.13 -6.39
CA PRO A 107 0.14 -16.04 -6.46
C PRO A 107 -1.15 -16.45 -7.19
N GLY A 108 -1.07 -17.40 -8.13
CA GLY A 108 -2.15 -17.65 -9.08
C GLY A 108 -2.17 -16.62 -10.21
N SER A 109 -3.06 -16.82 -11.18
CA SER A 109 -3.22 -15.90 -12.31
C SER A 109 -4.06 -14.67 -11.94
N ARG A 110 -3.99 -13.62 -12.76
CA ARG A 110 -4.82 -12.41 -12.58
C ARG A 110 -6.29 -12.69 -12.91
N GLU A 111 -6.51 -13.59 -13.86
CA GLU A 111 -7.81 -14.02 -14.36
C GLU A 111 -8.49 -14.99 -13.40
N ASN A 112 -7.70 -15.78 -12.66
CA ASN A 112 -8.18 -16.72 -11.65
C ASN A 112 -7.39 -16.63 -10.33
N PRO A 113 -7.65 -15.59 -9.50
CA PRO A 113 -6.98 -15.40 -8.22
C PRO A 113 -7.14 -16.57 -7.24
N ASP A 114 -8.21 -17.35 -7.36
CA ASP A 114 -8.53 -18.47 -6.45
C ASP A 114 -7.54 -19.65 -6.59
N GLU A 115 -6.71 -19.67 -7.62
CA GLU A 115 -5.64 -20.66 -7.80
C GLU A 115 -4.43 -20.44 -6.87
N GLY A 116 -4.36 -19.30 -6.18
CA GLY A 116 -3.20 -18.94 -5.38
C GLY A 116 -3.51 -18.01 -4.22
N TYR A 117 -2.50 -17.27 -3.78
CA TYR A 117 -2.59 -16.37 -2.62
C TYR A 117 -3.07 -14.95 -2.96
N ARG A 118 -3.31 -14.61 -4.24
CA ARG A 118 -3.79 -13.29 -4.62
C ARG A 118 -5.08 -12.94 -3.86
N SER A 119 -5.24 -11.68 -3.50
CA SER A 119 -6.51 -11.17 -3.00
C SER A 119 -7.09 -10.13 -3.96
N ARG A 120 -8.37 -10.25 -4.23
CA ARG A 120 -9.18 -9.20 -4.85
C ARG A 120 -9.23 -7.95 -3.96
N PHE A 121 -9.36 -6.79 -4.58
CA PHE A 121 -9.54 -5.50 -3.91
C PHE A 121 -10.44 -4.57 -4.75
N ASP A 122 -10.80 -3.42 -4.20
CA ASP A 122 -11.57 -2.38 -4.90
C ASP A 122 -11.09 -1.00 -4.47
N HIS A 123 -11.03 -0.05 -5.41
CA HIS A 123 -10.56 1.31 -5.12
C HIS A 123 -11.45 2.09 -4.14
N ALA A 124 -12.71 1.69 -3.95
CA ALA A 124 -13.57 2.26 -2.91
C ALA A 124 -13.07 1.94 -1.49
N GLU A 125 -12.25 0.90 -1.35
CA GLU A 125 -11.63 0.46 -0.09
C GLU A 125 -10.09 0.50 -0.18
N GLU A 126 -9.57 1.31 -1.09
CA GLU A 126 -8.15 1.61 -1.27
C GLU A 126 -7.91 3.09 -1.02
N PHE A 127 -6.85 3.43 -0.30
CA PHE A 127 -6.53 4.80 0.06
C PHE A 127 -5.02 5.01 0.05
N ALA A 128 -4.58 6.14 -0.47
CA ALA A 128 -3.18 6.54 -0.51
C ALA A 128 -3.04 8.03 -0.20
N SER A 129 -1.97 8.37 0.51
CA SER A 129 -1.54 9.75 0.80
C SER A 129 -0.02 9.78 0.98
N PRO A 130 0.65 10.94 0.99
CA PRO A 130 2.09 11.01 1.19
C PRO A 130 2.55 10.22 2.43
N GLY A 131 3.37 9.18 2.21
CA GLY A 131 3.90 8.32 3.27
C GLY A 131 2.95 7.25 3.82
N TYR A 132 1.76 7.07 3.25
CA TYR A 132 0.79 6.07 3.72
C TYR A 132 -0.04 5.45 2.59
N TYR A 133 -0.26 4.14 2.68
CA TYR A 133 -1.14 3.38 1.79
C TYR A 133 -1.99 2.40 2.61
N SER A 134 -3.25 2.19 2.22
CA SER A 134 -4.07 1.12 2.78
C SER A 134 -5.05 0.53 1.78
N VAL A 135 -5.34 -0.75 1.92
CA VAL A 135 -6.31 -1.46 1.09
C VAL A 135 -7.00 -2.57 1.86
N GLN A 136 -8.27 -2.82 1.53
CA GLN A 136 -8.99 -4.01 1.97
C GLN A 136 -8.69 -5.19 1.04
N LEU A 137 -8.06 -6.23 1.57
CA LEU A 137 -7.88 -7.52 0.90
C LEU A 137 -9.19 -8.31 1.08
N LYS A 138 -10.01 -8.37 0.04
CA LYS A 138 -11.39 -8.88 0.11
C LYS A 138 -11.45 -10.38 0.35
N ASP A 139 -10.58 -11.15 -0.30
CA ASP A 139 -10.63 -12.62 -0.23
C ASP A 139 -10.26 -13.15 1.17
N TYR A 140 -9.50 -12.37 1.95
CA TYR A 140 -9.10 -12.73 3.32
C TYR A 140 -9.76 -11.89 4.41
N ASN A 141 -10.55 -10.88 4.04
CA ASN A 141 -11.09 -9.87 4.96
C ASN A 141 -10.01 -9.23 5.85
N ILE A 142 -8.85 -8.90 5.27
CA ILE A 142 -7.71 -8.28 5.97
C ILE A 142 -7.54 -6.83 5.51
N LYS A 143 -7.54 -5.89 6.44
CA LYS A 143 -7.13 -4.52 6.14
C LYS A 143 -5.61 -4.41 6.23
N ALA A 144 -4.97 -4.04 5.12
CA ALA A 144 -3.53 -3.76 5.06
C ALA A 144 -3.29 -2.25 5.13
N GLU A 145 -2.34 -1.84 5.97
CA GLU A 145 -1.92 -0.45 6.14
C GLU A 145 -0.38 -0.39 6.16
N LEU A 146 0.19 0.50 5.36
CA LEU A 146 1.62 0.57 5.07
C LEU A 146 2.11 2.00 5.30
N THR A 147 3.27 2.15 5.94
CA THR A 147 3.99 3.42 6.04
C THR A 147 5.49 3.18 6.07
N VAL A 148 6.31 4.23 5.93
CA VAL A 148 7.76 4.08 5.79
C VAL A 148 8.53 5.17 6.53
N THR A 149 9.77 4.84 6.91
CA THR A 149 10.84 5.84 7.07
C THR A 149 11.70 5.90 5.80
N LYS A 150 12.82 6.62 5.84
CA LYS A 150 13.77 6.63 4.72
C LYS A 150 14.31 5.25 4.34
N ARG A 151 14.34 4.26 5.25
CA ARG A 151 14.97 2.94 5.03
C ARG A 151 14.23 1.75 5.67
N VAL A 152 13.02 1.97 6.19
CA VAL A 152 12.24 0.95 6.91
C VAL A 152 10.80 1.01 6.43
N GLY A 153 10.21 -0.14 6.13
CA GLY A 153 8.77 -0.29 5.90
C GLY A 153 8.07 -0.80 7.17
N PHE A 154 6.90 -0.25 7.46
CA PHE A 154 6.01 -0.72 8.53
C PHE A 154 4.73 -1.25 7.90
N HIS A 155 4.34 -2.43 8.36
CA HIS A 155 3.10 -3.09 7.97
C HIS A 155 2.21 -3.22 9.19
N LYS A 156 0.94 -2.86 9.05
CA LYS A 156 -0.11 -3.16 10.02
C LYS A 156 -1.23 -3.89 9.30
N TYR A 157 -1.54 -5.08 9.79
CA TYR A 157 -2.58 -5.93 9.24
C TYR A 157 -3.67 -6.15 10.28
N THR A 158 -4.90 -5.81 9.93
CA THR A 158 -6.07 -6.10 10.77
C THR A 158 -6.73 -7.36 10.24
N PHE A 159 -6.51 -8.47 10.93
CA PHE A 159 -7.08 -9.77 10.58
C PHE A 159 -8.51 -9.91 11.11
N PRO A 160 -9.36 -10.73 10.45
CA PRO A 160 -10.57 -11.23 11.09
C PRO A 160 -10.20 -12.16 12.24
N ASN A 161 -11.17 -12.51 13.09
CA ASN A 161 -10.98 -13.55 14.08
C ASN A 161 -10.86 -14.91 13.36
N ALA A 162 -9.63 -15.43 13.24
CA ALA A 162 -9.30 -16.62 12.46
C ALA A 162 -8.13 -17.39 13.09
N ASP A 163 -8.22 -18.71 13.12
CA ASP A 163 -7.17 -19.60 13.67
C ASP A 163 -6.09 -19.97 12.64
N ASN A 164 -6.31 -19.62 11.37
CA ASN A 164 -5.50 -19.95 10.20
C ASN A 164 -4.95 -18.68 9.53
N ALA A 165 -4.51 -17.71 10.34
CA ALA A 165 -3.88 -16.48 9.88
C ALA A 165 -2.38 -16.68 9.60
N HIS A 166 -1.92 -16.15 8.46
CA HIS A 166 -0.54 -16.30 8.01
C HIS A 166 0.02 -14.97 7.47
N ILE A 167 1.35 -14.86 7.54
CA ILE A 167 2.13 -13.84 6.82
C ILE A 167 3.08 -14.59 5.90
N LEU A 168 2.82 -14.51 4.60
CA LEU A 168 3.74 -15.01 3.57
C LEU A 168 4.85 -13.97 3.35
N ILE A 169 6.09 -14.46 3.25
CA ILE A 169 7.25 -13.67 2.86
C ILE A 169 7.87 -14.35 1.65
N ASP A 170 7.75 -13.69 0.49
CA ASP A 170 8.33 -14.13 -0.76
C ASP A 170 9.63 -13.35 -1.03
N LEU A 171 10.75 -14.06 -0.88
CA LEU A 171 12.08 -13.53 -1.16
C LEU A 171 12.58 -13.83 -2.58
N GLY A 172 11.77 -14.52 -3.39
CA GLY A 172 12.04 -14.77 -4.81
C GLY A 172 11.31 -13.79 -5.73
N HIS A 173 10.25 -13.17 -5.23
CA HIS A 173 9.51 -12.13 -5.96
C HIS A 173 10.41 -10.98 -6.41
N SER A 174 10.19 -10.55 -7.64
CA SER A 174 10.86 -9.43 -8.29
C SER A 174 9.97 -8.97 -9.44
N LEU A 175 9.91 -7.67 -9.66
CA LEU A 175 9.31 -7.11 -10.86
C LEU A 175 10.26 -7.38 -12.02
N GLY A 176 9.84 -8.23 -12.95
CA GLY A 176 10.58 -8.51 -14.17
C GLY A 176 11.51 -9.73 -14.08
N PRO A 177 12.38 -9.93 -15.08
CA PRO A 177 13.10 -11.18 -15.27
C PRO A 177 14.25 -11.41 -14.28
N LEU A 178 14.54 -10.45 -13.40
CA LEU A 178 15.68 -10.48 -12.48
C LEU A 178 15.29 -11.01 -11.09
N ALA A 179 14.54 -12.10 -11.06
CA ALA A 179 14.17 -12.77 -9.81
C ALA A 179 15.40 -13.42 -9.14
N GLU A 180 15.53 -13.18 -7.84
CA GLU A 180 16.68 -13.67 -7.08
C GLU A 180 16.51 -15.14 -6.71
N LYS A 181 17.35 -15.99 -7.31
CA LYS A 181 17.19 -17.46 -7.23
C LYS A 181 17.77 -18.09 -5.97
N LYS A 182 18.44 -17.31 -5.11
CA LYS A 182 19.13 -17.79 -3.90
C LYS A 182 18.88 -16.85 -2.72
N SER A 183 17.68 -16.93 -2.16
CA SER A 183 17.30 -16.24 -0.94
C SER A 183 17.06 -17.23 0.20
N HIS A 184 17.33 -16.82 1.44
CA HIS A 184 17.03 -17.61 2.63
C HIS A 184 16.73 -16.69 3.82
N ILE A 185 15.86 -17.16 4.70
CA ILE A 185 15.62 -16.53 6.00
C ILE A 185 16.46 -17.27 7.03
N LYS A 186 17.21 -16.52 7.82
CA LYS A 186 17.92 -17.04 9.00
C LYS A 186 17.40 -16.32 10.23
N ILE A 187 16.84 -17.08 11.17
CA ILE A 187 16.55 -16.57 12.51
C ILE A 187 17.88 -16.45 13.25
N VAL A 188 18.21 -15.24 13.67
CA VAL A 188 19.40 -14.95 14.48
C VAL A 188 18.89 -14.66 15.89
N ASN A 189 19.14 -15.61 16.80
CA ASN A 189 18.85 -15.48 18.23
C ASN A 189 20.06 -14.92 18.97
#